data_AF-A0A524ES96-F1
#
_entry.id   AF-A0A524ES96-F1
#
_cell.length_a   1.000
_cell.length_b   1.000
_cell.length_c   1.000
_cell.angle_alpha   90.00
_cell.angle_beta   90.00
_cell.angle_gamma   90.00
#
_symmetry.space_group_name_H-M   'P 1'
#
loop_
_entity.id
_entity.type
_entity.pdbx_description
1 polymer ?
#
loop_
_entity_poly.entity_id
_entity_poly.type
_entity_poly.pdbx_seq_one_letter_code
_entity_poly.pdbx_strand_id
1 'polypeptide(L)'
;MNSEANLKDLFENWNNYNEQVQELMASFDLATVKNIRKKQQEIEDIIYVLLKKNAPNEYLNILPEDCGELEVGYDITNNEFYFVMIDPETEDEKNMKLIAFTIDIDKSVNVIEDFKIED
;
A
#
# COMPACT_ATOMS: atom_id res chain seq x y z
N MET A 1 8.72 19.74 -15.11
CA MET A 1 7.30 19.56 -14.75
C MET A 1 7.30 18.92 -13.38
N ASN A 2 6.70 19.61 -12.39
CA ASN A 2 6.89 19.37 -10.96
C ASN A 2 6.54 17.94 -10.54
N SER A 3 7.53 17.25 -10.01
CA SER A 3 7.52 15.83 -9.65
C SER A 3 6.82 15.51 -8.32
N GLU A 4 6.32 16.53 -7.62
CA GLU A 4 5.51 16.45 -6.40
C GLU A 4 4.03 16.16 -6.72
N ALA A 5 3.57 16.47 -7.93
CA ALA A 5 2.18 16.25 -8.35
C ALA A 5 1.84 14.78 -8.65
N ASN A 6 2.77 13.82 -8.53
CA ASN A 6 2.50 12.44 -8.96
C ASN A 6 1.95 11.55 -7.83
N LEU A 7 2.58 11.52 -6.65
CA LEU A 7 2.11 10.65 -5.56
C LEU A 7 0.82 11.15 -4.92
N LYS A 8 0.70 12.46 -4.73
CA LYS A 8 -0.52 13.05 -4.20
C LYS A 8 -1.75 12.70 -5.06
N ASP A 9 -1.64 12.87 -6.38
CA ASP A 9 -2.72 12.52 -7.31
C ASP A 9 -3.00 11.02 -7.29
N LEU A 10 -1.98 10.16 -7.17
CA LEU A 10 -2.15 8.71 -7.04
C LEU A 10 -2.90 8.34 -5.76
N PHE A 11 -2.55 8.93 -4.62
CA PHE A 11 -3.19 8.65 -3.32
C PHE A 11 -4.65 9.10 -3.33
N GLU A 12 -4.93 10.32 -3.81
CA GLU A 12 -6.29 10.83 -3.94
C GLU A 12 -7.12 9.95 -4.87
N ASN A 13 -6.58 9.54 -6.01
CA ASN A 13 -7.28 8.65 -6.95
C ASN A 13 -7.55 7.26 -6.35
N TRP A 14 -6.58 6.68 -5.64
CA TRP A 14 -6.77 5.40 -4.97
C TRP A 14 -7.87 5.48 -3.89
N ASN A 15 -7.88 6.55 -3.09
CA ASN A 15 -8.91 6.78 -2.08
C ASN A 15 -10.29 6.97 -2.71
N ASN A 16 -10.40 7.76 -3.78
CA ASN A 16 -11.64 7.94 -4.53
C ASN A 16 -12.19 6.61 -5.07
N TYR A 17 -11.31 5.70 -5.51
CA TYR A 17 -11.70 4.35 -5.91
C TYR A 17 -12.12 3.49 -4.72
N ASN A 18 -11.46 3.62 -3.57
CA ASN A 18 -11.80 2.90 -2.36
C ASN A 18 -13.21 3.27 -1.86
N GLU A 19 -13.54 4.56 -1.84
CA GLU A 19 -14.88 5.07 -1.52
C GLU A 19 -15.94 4.51 -2.49
N GLN A 20 -15.68 4.55 -3.80
CA GLN A 20 -16.58 3.97 -4.81
C GLN A 20 -16.79 2.46 -4.60
N VAL A 21 -15.74 1.70 -4.27
CA VAL A 21 -15.88 0.27 -3.99
C VAL A 21 -16.79 0.04 -2.79
N GLN A 22 -16.66 0.83 -1.72
CA GLN A 22 -17.53 0.72 -0.54
C GLN A 22 -19.00 0.98 -0.89
N GLU A 23 -19.28 2.01 -1.69
CA GLU A 23 -20.64 2.33 -2.15
C GLU A 23 -21.21 1.21 -3.04
N LEU A 24 -20.42 0.70 -3.98
CA LEU A 24 -20.86 -0.32 -4.94
C LEU A 24 -21.02 -1.72 -4.33
N MET A 25 -20.28 -2.02 -3.26
CA MET A 25 -20.49 -3.24 -2.48
C MET A 25 -21.88 -3.24 -1.83
N ALA A 26 -22.37 -2.08 -1.38
CA ALA A 26 -23.73 -1.95 -0.86
C ALA A 26 -24.81 -2.18 -1.94
N SER A 27 -24.49 -1.88 -3.21
CA SER A 27 -25.38 -2.09 -4.36
C SER A 27 -25.20 -3.44 -5.09
N PHE A 28 -24.32 -4.33 -4.60
CA PHE A 28 -23.98 -5.63 -5.20
C PHE A 28 -23.50 -5.58 -6.67
N ASP A 29 -22.93 -4.46 -7.13
CA ASP A 29 -22.39 -4.35 -8.50
C ASP A 29 -20.95 -4.88 -8.60
N LEU A 30 -20.83 -6.22 -8.61
CA LEU A 30 -19.55 -6.92 -8.61
C LEU A 30 -18.72 -6.69 -9.89
N ALA A 31 -19.36 -6.38 -11.02
CA ALA A 31 -18.66 -6.14 -12.28
C ALA A 31 -17.91 -4.81 -12.23
N THR A 32 -18.56 -3.76 -11.72
CA THR A 32 -17.94 -2.45 -11.55
C THR A 32 -16.86 -2.48 -10.47
N VAL A 33 -17.12 -3.15 -9.33
CA VAL A 33 -16.11 -3.35 -8.28
C VAL A 33 -14.85 -3.99 -8.86
N LYS A 34 -14.97 -5.05 -9.68
CA LYS A 34 -13.80 -5.70 -10.29
C LYS A 34 -13.01 -4.76 -11.20
N ASN A 35 -13.67 -3.88 -11.94
CA ASN A 35 -12.99 -2.90 -12.79
C ASN A 35 -12.28 -1.83 -11.98
N ILE A 36 -12.86 -1.37 -10.87
CA ILE A 36 -12.23 -0.38 -9.99
C ILE A 36 -11.02 -0.99 -9.27
N ARG A 37 -11.13 -2.23 -8.79
CA ARG A 37 -10.02 -2.96 -8.15
C ARG A 37 -8.80 -3.09 -9.06
N LYS A 38 -8.99 -3.29 -10.36
CA LYS A 38 -7.88 -3.27 -11.34
C LYS A 38 -7.17 -1.92 -11.39
N LYS A 39 -7.91 -0.81 -11.33
CA LYS A 39 -7.33 0.54 -11.32
C LYS A 39 -6.62 0.84 -10.01
N GLN A 40 -7.15 0.36 -8.89
CA GLN A 40 -6.46 0.42 -7.61
C GLN A 40 -5.13 -0.33 -7.67
N GLN A 41 -5.13 -1.56 -8.20
CA GLN A 41 -3.91 -2.35 -8.38
C GLN A 41 -2.88 -1.63 -9.27
N GLU A 42 -3.29 -1.02 -10.39
CA GLU A 42 -2.39 -0.22 -11.23
C GLU A 42 -1.74 0.94 -10.47
N ILE A 43 -2.47 1.60 -9.56
CA ILE A 43 -1.92 2.65 -8.71
C ILE A 43 -0.97 2.08 -7.65
N GLU A 44 -1.37 0.98 -7.01
CA GLU A 44 -0.56 0.27 -6.01
C GLU A 44 0.79 -0.17 -6.59
N ASP A 45 0.80 -0.73 -7.81
CA ASP A 45 2.01 -1.11 -8.54
C ASP A 45 2.94 0.10 -8.76
N ILE A 46 2.39 1.26 -9.15
CA ILE A 46 3.17 2.48 -9.38
C ILE A 46 3.76 2.99 -8.07
N ILE A 47 2.96 3.05 -7.00
CA ILE A 47 3.41 3.49 -5.68
C ILE A 47 4.48 2.53 -5.15
N TYR A 48 4.29 1.22 -5.33
CA TYR A 48 5.22 0.19 -4.88
C TYR A 48 6.58 0.28 -5.59
N VAL A 49 6.59 0.53 -6.90
CA VAL A 49 7.84 0.81 -7.64
C VAL A 49 8.56 2.04 -7.10
N LEU A 50 7.82 3.07 -6.66
CA LEU A 50 8.41 4.26 -6.05
C LEU A 50 8.94 3.95 -4.64
N LEU A 51 8.22 3.15 -3.87
CA LEU A 51 8.65 2.67 -2.56
C LEU A 51 9.96 1.89 -2.67
N LYS A 52 10.05 0.88 -3.55
CA LYS A 52 11.29 0.11 -3.78
C LYS A 52 12.48 0.97 -4.23
N LYS A 53 12.24 2.11 -4.90
CA LYS A 53 13.32 3.02 -5.30
C LYS A 53 13.85 3.89 -4.17
N ASN A 54 13.03 4.16 -3.16
CA ASN A 54 13.38 5.04 -2.04
C ASN A 54 13.59 4.27 -0.72
N ALA A 55 13.23 2.99 -0.69
CA ALA A 55 13.39 2.13 0.47
C ALA A 55 14.88 1.87 0.79
N PRO A 56 15.22 1.65 2.07
CA PRO A 56 16.57 1.29 2.47
C PRO A 56 17.01 -0.05 1.84
N ASN A 57 18.28 -0.14 1.43
CA ASN A 57 18.84 -1.31 0.73
C ASN A 57 18.66 -2.63 1.50
N GLU A 58 18.62 -2.58 2.83
CA GLU A 58 18.47 -3.76 3.68
C GLU A 58 17.13 -4.47 3.48
N TYR A 59 16.07 -3.71 3.18
CA TYR A 59 14.71 -4.24 3.02
C TYR A 59 14.36 -4.57 1.56
N LEU A 60 15.16 -4.16 0.58
CA LEU A 60 14.91 -4.48 -0.84
C LEU A 60 14.92 -5.98 -1.14
N ASN A 61 15.64 -6.76 -0.32
CA ASN A 61 15.72 -8.21 -0.45
C ASN A 61 14.53 -8.94 0.17
N ILE A 62 13.82 -8.30 1.11
CA ILE A 62 12.65 -8.89 1.77
C ILE A 62 11.35 -8.49 1.07
N LEU A 63 11.34 -7.31 0.42
CA LEU A 63 10.20 -6.85 -0.36
C LEU A 63 9.91 -7.79 -1.54
N PRO A 64 8.65 -8.23 -1.73
CA PRO A 64 8.28 -9.11 -2.84
C PRO A 64 8.51 -8.47 -4.21
N GLU A 65 8.47 -9.28 -5.26
CA GLU A 65 8.62 -8.77 -6.63
C GLU A 65 7.46 -7.81 -6.97
N ASP A 66 6.23 -8.23 -6.66
CA ASP A 66 4.97 -7.55 -6.95
C ASP A 66 4.25 -7.10 -5.66
N CYS A 67 3.45 -6.03 -5.74
CA CYS A 67 2.70 -5.55 -4.56
C CYS A 67 1.49 -6.42 -4.21
N GLY A 68 1.10 -7.36 -5.08
CA GLY A 68 -0.07 -8.22 -4.88
C GLY A 68 0.05 -9.21 -3.71
N GLU A 69 1.25 -9.38 -3.17
CA GLU A 69 1.50 -10.19 -1.97
C GLU A 69 1.45 -9.35 -0.67
N LEU A 70 1.24 -8.04 -0.79
CA LEU A 70 1.24 -7.09 0.32
C LEU A 70 -0.20 -6.64 0.62
N GLU A 71 -0.50 -6.51 1.90
CA GLU A 71 -1.72 -5.83 2.34
C GLU A 71 -1.50 -4.33 2.21
N VAL A 72 -2.40 -3.65 1.51
CA VAL A 72 -2.26 -2.24 1.17
C VAL A 72 -3.28 -1.40 1.93
N GLY A 73 -2.78 -0.33 2.55
CA GLY A 73 -3.60 0.64 3.27
C GLY A 73 -3.26 2.09 2.88
N TYR A 74 -4.18 3.00 3.18
CA TYR A 74 -3.95 4.44 3.03
C TYR A 74 -4.45 5.15 4.28
N ASP A 75 -3.54 5.88 4.94
CA ASP A 75 -3.88 6.81 6.01
C ASP A 75 -4.10 8.21 5.44
N ILE A 76 -5.37 8.61 5.37
CA ILE A 76 -5.81 9.92 4.89
C ILE A 76 -5.29 11.05 5.80
N THR A 77 -5.11 10.78 7.10
CA THR A 77 -4.71 11.79 8.09
C THR A 77 -3.28 12.25 7.84
N ASN A 78 -2.38 11.28 7.63
CA ASN A 78 -0.96 11.53 7.42
C ASN A 78 -0.57 11.57 5.93
N ASN A 79 -1.49 11.23 5.02
CA ASN A 79 -1.22 11.04 3.60
C ASN A 79 -0.10 10.02 3.36
N GLU A 80 -0.22 8.87 4.03
CA GLU A 80 0.77 7.80 3.95
C GLU A 80 0.13 6.52 3.40
N PHE A 81 0.83 5.89 2.47
CA PHE A 81 0.44 4.62 1.90
C PHE A 81 1.23 3.50 2.58
N TYR A 82 0.54 2.44 3.00
CA TYR A 82 1.08 1.33 3.78
C TYR A 82 1.13 0.09 2.91
N PHE A 83 2.25 -0.62 2.97
CA PHE A 83 2.43 -1.95 2.42
C PHE A 83 2.87 -2.86 3.55
N VAL A 84 2.00 -3.79 3.94
CA VAL A 84 2.19 -4.64 5.11
C VAL A 84 2.45 -6.07 4.65
N MET A 85 3.44 -6.70 5.25
CA MET A 85 3.73 -8.12 5.06
C MET A 85 4.07 -8.79 6.38
N ILE A 86 4.03 -10.12 6.37
CA ILE A 86 4.60 -10.92 7.45
C ILE A 86 6.13 -10.74 7.40
N ASP A 87 6.72 -10.52 8.56
CA ASP A 87 8.16 -10.49 8.73
C ASP A 87 8.74 -11.88 8.39
N PRO A 88 9.56 -12.02 7.33
CA PRO A 88 10.13 -13.31 6.94
C PRO A 88 11.00 -13.93 8.05
N GLU A 89 11.52 -13.13 8.99
CA GLU A 89 12.29 -13.65 10.12
C GLU A 89 11.43 -14.38 11.15
N THR A 90 10.12 -14.10 11.19
CA THR A 90 9.19 -14.65 12.18
C THR A 90 8.03 -15.43 11.57
N GLU A 91 8.03 -15.66 10.25
CA GLU A 91 6.98 -16.36 9.51
C GLU A 91 6.72 -17.78 10.07
N ASP A 92 7.76 -18.49 10.50
CA ASP A 92 7.66 -19.83 11.09
C ASP A 92 7.46 -19.81 12.63
N GLU A 93 7.40 -18.63 13.24
CA GLU A 93 7.24 -18.50 14.69
C GLU A 93 5.77 -18.48 15.11
N LYS A 94 5.50 -18.90 16.36
CA LYS A 94 4.14 -18.83 16.93
C LYS A 94 3.61 -17.39 17.04
N ASN A 95 4.51 -16.42 17.13
CA ASN A 95 4.20 -15.01 17.23
C ASN A 95 4.75 -14.32 15.97
N MET A 96 4.06 -14.52 14.85
CA MET A 96 4.39 -13.83 13.59
C MET A 96 4.30 -12.33 13.81
N LYS A 97 5.33 -11.60 13.36
CA LYS A 97 5.34 -10.13 13.32
C LYS A 97 4.95 -9.66 11.93
N LEU A 98 4.46 -8.43 11.88
CA LEU A 98 4.23 -7.73 10.63
C LEU A 98 5.27 -6.63 10.47
N ILE A 99 5.68 -6.39 9.23
CA ILE A 99 6.46 -5.22 8.84
C ILE A 99 5.57 -4.37 7.95
N ALA A 100 5.48 -3.08 8.26
CA ALA A 100 4.82 -2.12 7.40
C ALA A 100 5.85 -1.17 6.78
N PHE A 101 5.80 -1.05 5.46
CA PHE A 101 6.53 -0.04 4.71
C PHE A 101 5.58 1.10 4.38
N THR A 102 5.92 2.31 4.79
CA THR A 102 5.11 3.50 4.47
C THR A 102 5.82 4.38 3.46
N ILE A 103 5.04 5.02 2.59
CA ILE A 103 5.53 6.07 1.70
C ILE A 103 4.58 7.27 1.75
N ASP A 104 5.16 8.46 1.94
CA ASP A 104 4.42 9.72 1.94
C ASP A 104 4.39 10.38 0.54
N ILE A 105 3.64 11.48 0.41
CA ILE A 105 3.55 12.24 -0.84
C ILE A 105 4.90 12.83 -1.32
N ASP A 106 5.86 12.99 -0.40
CA ASP A 106 7.20 13.50 -0.64
C ASP A 106 8.21 12.38 -1.02
N LYS A 107 7.74 11.13 -1.09
CA LYS A 107 8.53 9.91 -1.37
C LYS A 107 9.45 9.49 -0.22
N SER A 108 9.24 10.03 0.97
CA SER A 108 9.92 9.53 2.17
C SER A 108 9.37 8.15 2.49
N VAL A 109 10.28 7.19 2.67
CA VAL A 109 9.93 5.82 3.03
C VAL A 109 10.30 5.57 4.48
N ASN A 110 9.36 5.08 5.27
CA ASN A 110 9.61 4.61 6.63
C ASN A 110 9.31 3.11 6.74
N VAL A 111 9.97 2.45 7.69
CA VAL A 111 9.76 1.03 7.99
C VAL A 111 9.34 0.91 9.44
N ILE A 112 8.23 0.22 9.67
CA ILE A 112 7.68 -0.04 11.00
C ILE A 112 7.81 -1.54 11.24
N GLU A 113 8.81 -1.91 12.02
CA GLU A 113 9.01 -3.28 12.50
C GLU A 113 8.05 -3.58 13.66
N ASP A 114 7.56 -4.83 13.76
CA ASP A 114 6.54 -5.23 14.74
C ASP A 114 5.26 -4.37 14.63
N PHE A 115 4.79 -4.16 13.40
CA PHE A 115 3.56 -3.44 13.11
C PHE A 115 2.37 -4.16 13.76
N LYS A 116 1.64 -3.44 14.60
CA LYS A 116 0.47 -3.96 15.31
C LYS A 116 -0.77 -3.28 14.78
N ILE A 117 -1.72 -4.11 14.36
CA ILE A 117 -3.08 -3.67 14.13
C ILE A 117 -3.73 -3.65 15.52
N GLU A 118 -3.78 -2.47 16.14
CA GLU A 118 -4.58 -2.28 17.35
C GLU A 118 -6.07 -2.19 16.95
N ASP A 119 -6.92 -3.05 17.56
CA ASP A 119 -8.38 -3.08 17.40
C ASP A 119 -9.08 -1.83 17.96
#